data_AF-A0A0B7IAV7-F1
#
_entry.id   AF-A0A0B7IAV7-F1
#
_cell.length_a   1.000
_cell.length_b   1.000
_cell.length_c   1.000
_cell.angle_alpha   90.00
_cell.angle_beta   90.00
_cell.angle_gamma   90.00
#
_symmetry.space_group_name_H-M   'P 1'
#
loop_
_entity.id
_entity.type
_entity.pdbx_description
1 polymer ?
#
loop_
_entity_poly.entity_id
_entity_poly.type
_entity_poly.pdbx_seq_one_letter_code
_entity_poly.pdbx_strand_id
1 'polypeptide(L)'
;MAKNVRHTLVAGNGSYTPIFLSDLPLLFSRNIMPLDVALIQVSPPDIHGYCTMGVSVEACKSALKNAKIVIAQVNEHMPRVFGDGILHVKEIDYLVSFNAPIHTEKAKEPNPIENKIGSFIAELIEDGSTIQMGIGSIPNAALSKMGHLKDLGIHTELLTDGVLNLIESGVINCSQKAVNKGKAVATFMLGSQRLYDFAHDNPFIELREASFTNDTAVIRRNRKMISINSAIEVDVTGQVCADSIGTRLYSGVGGQMDFVRGASLSEGGKAIIALPSQTKDGISRITPFLKEGAGVVTTRSHVQYVITEYGVAHLFGKTLHQRIKALISIAHPNHQEHLERSYYERLK
;
A
#
# COMPACT_ATOMS: atom_id res chain seq x y z
N MET A 1 11.51 -0.41 2.20
CA MET A 1 12.58 -0.43 3.21
C MET A 1 12.19 0.40 4.44
N ALA A 2 12.27 -0.18 5.64
CA ALA A 2 11.86 0.46 6.89
C ALA A 2 13.02 1.22 7.58
N LYS A 3 12.70 2.11 8.52
CA LYS A 3 13.67 3.00 9.21
C LYS A 3 14.85 2.24 9.85
N ASN A 4 14.60 1.05 10.39
CA ASN A 4 15.58 0.23 11.10
C ASN A 4 16.67 -0.37 10.19
N VAL A 5 16.48 -0.43 8.87
CA VAL A 5 17.46 -1.07 7.95
C VAL A 5 18.09 -0.11 6.94
N ARG A 6 17.54 1.10 6.75
CA ARG A 6 18.08 2.09 5.78
C ARG A 6 19.56 2.42 5.97
N HIS A 7 20.05 2.38 7.21
CA HIS A 7 21.44 2.69 7.53
C HIS A 7 22.42 1.68 6.93
N THR A 8 21.99 0.43 6.70
CA THR A 8 22.84 -0.63 6.14
C THR A 8 23.27 -0.35 4.70
N LEU A 9 22.37 0.20 3.88
CA LEU A 9 22.68 0.62 2.52
C LEU A 9 23.72 1.74 2.50
N VAL A 10 23.59 2.72 3.39
CA VAL A 10 24.52 3.84 3.50
C VAL A 10 25.90 3.36 3.97
N ALA A 11 25.92 2.38 4.87
CA ALA A 11 27.16 1.76 5.35
C ALA A 11 27.81 0.81 4.33
N GLY A 12 27.14 0.51 3.21
CA GLY A 12 27.63 -0.42 2.18
C GLY A 12 27.59 -1.90 2.58
N ASN A 13 26.91 -2.25 3.68
CA ASN A 13 26.77 -3.62 4.16
C ASN A 13 25.34 -4.17 4.00
N GLY A 14 24.51 -3.50 3.20
CA GLY A 14 23.18 -3.95 2.80
C GLY A 14 23.01 -3.89 1.29
N SER A 15 21.98 -4.56 0.78
CA SER A 15 21.58 -4.52 -0.64
C SER A 15 20.08 -4.35 -0.76
N TYR A 16 19.63 -3.84 -1.91
CA TYR A 16 18.22 -3.65 -2.22
C TYR A 16 17.90 -4.28 -3.56
N THR A 17 16.91 -5.18 -3.55
CA THR A 17 16.39 -5.81 -4.76
C THR A 17 15.10 -5.10 -5.16
N PRO A 18 15.08 -4.32 -6.25
CA PRO A 18 13.85 -3.72 -6.75
C PRO A 18 12.95 -4.80 -7.35
N ILE A 19 11.78 -5.00 -6.77
CA ILE A 19 10.78 -5.96 -7.24
C ILE A 19 9.38 -5.51 -6.82
N PHE A 20 8.37 -5.82 -7.64
CA PHE A 20 6.98 -5.66 -7.24
C PHE A 20 6.61 -6.64 -6.15
N LEU A 21 5.73 -6.24 -5.25
CA LEU A 21 5.31 -7.14 -4.16
C LEU A 21 4.57 -8.37 -4.71
N SER A 22 3.80 -8.19 -5.79
CA SER A 22 3.14 -9.27 -6.54
C SER A 22 4.11 -10.32 -7.09
N ASP A 23 5.33 -9.91 -7.45
CA ASP A 23 6.38 -10.77 -8.02
C ASP A 23 7.29 -11.41 -6.96
N LEU A 24 7.26 -10.92 -5.71
CA LEU A 24 8.10 -11.46 -4.63
C LEU A 24 7.95 -12.99 -4.44
N PRO A 25 6.73 -13.57 -4.47
CA PRO A 25 6.55 -15.03 -4.44
C PRO A 25 7.25 -15.79 -5.59
N LEU A 26 7.48 -15.15 -6.74
CA LEU A 26 8.16 -15.76 -7.89
C LEU A 26 9.66 -15.95 -7.64
N LEU A 27 10.28 -15.11 -6.81
CA LEU A 27 11.70 -15.27 -6.48
C LEU A 27 11.96 -16.62 -5.81
N PHE A 28 11.06 -17.04 -4.92
CA PHE A 28 11.15 -18.32 -4.20
C PHE A 28 10.69 -19.48 -5.08
N SER A 29 9.50 -19.39 -5.69
CA SER A 29 8.92 -20.51 -6.46
C SER A 29 9.68 -20.85 -7.74
N ARG A 30 10.44 -19.91 -8.31
CA ARG A 30 11.34 -20.16 -9.44
C ARG A 30 12.79 -20.41 -9.02
N ASN A 31 13.07 -20.46 -7.71
CA ASN A 31 14.40 -20.63 -7.14
C ASN A 31 15.42 -19.60 -7.68
N ILE A 32 14.96 -18.37 -7.96
CA ILE A 32 15.84 -17.24 -8.32
C ILE A 32 16.59 -16.77 -7.06
N MET A 33 15.91 -16.83 -5.92
CA MET A 33 16.47 -16.58 -4.60
C MET A 33 16.28 -17.83 -3.73
N PRO A 34 17.29 -18.72 -3.67
CA PRO A 34 17.25 -19.90 -2.82
C PRO A 34 17.03 -19.51 -1.36
N LEU A 35 16.19 -20.28 -0.65
CA LEU A 35 15.86 -20.04 0.74
C LEU A 35 16.25 -21.25 1.59
N ASP A 36 17.25 -21.10 2.43
CA ASP A 36 17.68 -22.18 3.32
C ASP A 36 16.77 -22.29 4.56
N VAL A 37 16.45 -21.15 5.18
CA VAL A 37 15.66 -21.11 6.42
C VAL A 37 14.60 -20.01 6.33
N ALA A 38 13.35 -20.35 6.68
CA ALA A 38 12.28 -19.40 6.91
C ALA A 38 11.97 -19.32 8.42
N LEU A 39 12.00 -18.10 8.97
CA LEU A 39 11.59 -17.80 10.33
C LEU A 39 10.23 -17.13 10.32
N ILE A 40 9.23 -17.74 10.93
CA ILE A 40 7.86 -17.21 10.99
C ILE A 40 7.35 -17.16 12.42
N GLN A 41 6.30 -16.36 12.64
CA GLN A 41 5.49 -16.41 13.86
C GLN A 41 4.09 -16.91 13.50
N VAL A 42 3.53 -17.77 14.33
CA VAL A 42 2.21 -18.38 14.11
C VAL A 42 1.38 -18.39 15.39
N SER A 43 0.07 -18.50 15.24
CA SER A 43 -0.85 -18.83 16.33
C SER A 43 -0.65 -20.27 16.84
N PRO A 44 -1.15 -20.59 18.05
CA PRO A 44 -1.23 -21.98 18.50
C PRO A 44 -2.00 -22.86 17.51
N PRO A 45 -1.59 -24.13 17.31
CA PRO A 45 -2.34 -25.06 16.48
C PRO A 45 -3.72 -25.31 17.08
N ASP A 46 -4.72 -25.42 16.20
CA ASP A 46 -6.06 -25.85 16.59
C ASP A 46 -6.15 -27.37 16.82
N ILE A 47 -7.35 -27.87 17.13
CA ILE A 47 -7.59 -29.29 17.36
C ILE A 47 -7.28 -30.19 16.15
N HIS A 48 -7.12 -29.60 14.96
CA HIS A 48 -6.81 -30.29 13.71
C HIS A 48 -5.33 -30.11 13.31
N GLY A 49 -4.52 -29.45 14.14
CA GLY A 49 -3.10 -29.22 13.88
C GLY A 49 -2.81 -28.05 12.93
N TYR A 50 -3.79 -27.17 12.69
CA TYR A 50 -3.59 -25.98 11.86
C TYR A 50 -3.25 -24.76 12.69
N CYS A 51 -2.17 -24.07 12.32
CA CYS A 51 -1.83 -22.74 12.78
C CYS A 51 -2.17 -21.71 11.69
N THR A 52 -1.98 -20.43 11.99
CA THR A 52 -1.92 -19.36 10.97
C THR A 52 -0.82 -18.35 11.27
N MET A 53 -0.21 -17.81 10.22
CA MET A 53 0.76 -16.70 10.27
C MET A 53 0.14 -15.38 10.76
N GLY A 54 -1.19 -15.34 10.92
CA GLY A 54 -1.93 -14.25 11.53
C GLY A 54 -1.85 -12.96 10.73
N VAL A 55 -1.03 -12.00 11.15
CA VAL A 55 -1.03 -10.64 10.60
C VAL A 55 -0.26 -10.47 9.29
N SER A 56 0.48 -11.49 8.83
CA SER A 56 1.43 -11.40 7.70
C SER A 56 1.30 -12.61 6.78
N VAL A 57 1.04 -12.39 5.48
CA VAL A 57 1.07 -13.46 4.45
C VAL A 57 2.01 -13.10 3.32
N GLU A 58 1.95 -11.89 2.76
CA GLU A 58 2.84 -11.35 1.71
C GLU A 58 3.37 -12.38 0.71
N ALA A 59 4.61 -12.85 0.90
CA ALA A 59 5.23 -13.92 0.13
C ALA A 59 5.59 -15.13 1.01
N CYS A 60 5.17 -15.14 2.27
CA CYS A 60 5.48 -16.16 3.26
C CYS A 60 4.98 -17.53 2.81
N LYS A 61 3.81 -17.63 2.18
CA LYS A 61 3.31 -18.91 1.65
C LYS A 61 4.28 -19.54 0.63
N SER A 62 4.72 -18.77 -0.36
CA SER A 62 5.74 -19.24 -1.31
C SER A 62 7.09 -19.47 -0.63
N ALA A 63 7.50 -18.61 0.31
CA ALA A 63 8.75 -18.80 1.05
C ALA A 63 8.76 -20.14 1.81
N LEU A 64 7.71 -20.45 2.56
CA LEU A 64 7.60 -21.69 3.34
C LEU A 64 7.65 -22.95 2.47
N LYS A 65 6.98 -22.92 1.31
CA LYS A 65 6.98 -24.04 0.38
C LYS A 65 8.37 -24.33 -0.23
N ASN A 66 9.24 -23.32 -0.31
CA ASN A 66 10.54 -23.41 -0.98
C ASN A 66 11.73 -23.35 -0.01
N ALA A 67 11.49 -23.13 1.29
CA ALA A 67 12.52 -23.17 2.31
C ALA A 67 12.97 -24.61 2.56
N LYS A 68 14.27 -24.81 2.83
CA LYS A 68 14.76 -26.13 3.28
C LYS A 68 14.37 -26.43 4.72
N ILE A 69 14.29 -25.39 5.56
CA ILE A 69 13.93 -25.48 6.98
C ILE A 69 12.94 -24.37 7.31
N VAL A 70 11.85 -24.72 7.98
CA VAL A 70 10.87 -23.80 8.55
C VAL A 70 10.94 -23.85 10.08
N ILE A 71 11.21 -22.70 10.68
CA ILE A 71 11.18 -22.52 12.14
C ILE A 71 10.05 -21.56 12.48
N ALA A 72 9.07 -22.03 13.26
CA ALA A 72 7.93 -21.23 13.67
C ALA A 72 7.95 -20.96 15.18
N GLN A 73 7.89 -19.67 15.52
CA GLN A 73 7.55 -19.23 16.87
C GLN A 73 6.03 -19.31 17.07
N VAL A 74 5.58 -20.17 17.98
CA VAL A 74 4.18 -20.22 18.41
C VAL A 74 3.95 -19.12 19.44
N ASN A 75 3.03 -18.20 19.14
CA ASN A 75 2.69 -17.05 19.96
C ASN A 75 1.17 -16.98 20.16
N GLU A 76 0.71 -17.12 21.40
CA GLU A 76 -0.71 -17.02 21.77
C GLU A 76 -1.34 -15.66 21.44
N HIS A 77 -0.53 -14.61 21.32
CA HIS A 77 -1.02 -13.30 20.92
C HIS A 77 -1.31 -13.19 19.42
N MET A 78 -0.77 -14.09 18.58
CA MET A 78 -0.99 -14.09 17.12
C MET A 78 -2.46 -14.34 16.78
N PRO A 79 -3.18 -13.40 16.15
CA PRO A 79 -4.59 -13.60 15.84
C PRO A 79 -4.79 -14.73 14.83
N ARG A 80 -5.88 -15.47 14.98
CA ARG A 80 -6.26 -16.50 14.03
C ARG A 80 -6.97 -15.86 12.83
N VAL A 81 -6.22 -15.54 11.78
CA VAL A 81 -6.75 -14.88 10.58
C VAL A 81 -6.91 -15.87 9.44
N PHE A 82 -8.05 -15.79 8.74
CA PHE A 82 -8.37 -16.68 7.62
C PHE A 82 -7.62 -16.32 6.34
N GLY A 83 -7.46 -17.31 5.46
CA GLY A 83 -6.93 -17.15 4.11
C GLY A 83 -5.68 -17.99 3.87
N ASP A 84 -4.73 -17.46 3.10
CA ASP A 84 -3.51 -18.15 2.67
C ASP A 84 -2.46 -18.28 3.80
N GLY A 85 -2.71 -17.68 4.97
CA GLY A 85 -1.85 -17.75 6.14
C GLY A 85 -1.93 -19.05 6.92
N ILE A 86 -2.91 -19.92 6.63
CA ILE A 86 -3.16 -21.17 7.34
C ILE A 86 -2.20 -22.27 6.86
N LEU A 87 -1.58 -22.97 7.80
CA LEU A 87 -0.64 -24.07 7.55
C LEU A 87 -0.73 -25.14 8.64
N HIS A 88 -0.47 -26.40 8.30
CA HIS A 88 -0.46 -27.49 9.27
C HIS A 88 0.91 -27.59 9.93
N VAL A 89 0.98 -27.99 11.21
CA VAL A 89 2.25 -28.22 11.94
C VAL A 89 3.22 -29.23 11.30
N LYS A 90 2.77 -29.97 10.28
CA LYS A 90 3.58 -30.93 9.51
C LYS A 90 4.41 -30.25 8.42
N GLU A 91 4.09 -29.01 8.12
CA GLU A 91 4.82 -28.15 7.18
C GLU A 91 5.93 -27.35 7.90
N ILE A 92 6.18 -27.64 9.19
CA ILE A 92 7.12 -26.91 10.04
C ILE A 92 8.14 -27.89 10.64
N ASP A 93 9.44 -27.61 10.47
CA ASP A 93 10.52 -28.46 10.99
C ASP A 93 10.75 -28.24 12.48
N TYR A 94 10.67 -26.99 12.96
CA TYR A 94 10.88 -26.65 14.36
C TYR A 94 9.78 -25.72 14.88
N LEU A 95 9.04 -26.19 15.88
CA LEU A 95 7.98 -25.44 16.56
C LEU A 95 8.50 -24.97 17.93
N VAL A 96 8.63 -23.67 18.12
CA VAL A 96 9.19 -23.07 19.34
C VAL A 96 8.13 -22.23 20.04
N SER A 97 7.73 -22.62 21.25
CA SER A 97 6.76 -21.87 22.03
C SER A 97 7.40 -20.64 22.67
N PHE A 98 6.95 -19.44 22.29
CA PHE A 98 7.36 -18.20 22.93
C PHE A 98 6.31 -17.10 22.72
N ASN A 99 5.70 -16.66 23.82
CA ASN A 99 4.70 -15.60 23.80
C ASN A 99 5.38 -14.23 23.88
N ALA A 100 5.04 -13.35 22.93
CA ALA A 100 5.53 -11.98 22.89
C ALA A 100 4.44 -11.05 22.34
N PRO A 101 4.34 -9.80 22.80
CA PRO A 101 3.43 -8.83 22.21
C PRO A 101 3.70 -8.69 20.70
N ILE A 102 2.64 -8.70 19.88
CA ILE A 102 2.78 -8.36 18.47
C ILE A 102 3.08 -6.87 18.36
N HIS A 103 3.93 -6.50 17.41
CA HIS A 103 4.17 -5.10 17.13
C HIS A 103 2.87 -4.39 16.71
N THR A 104 2.52 -3.33 17.44
CA THR A 104 1.39 -2.46 17.11
C THR A 104 1.86 -1.08 16.69
N GLU A 105 1.17 -0.47 15.73
CA GLU A 105 1.36 0.92 15.35
C GLU A 105 0.09 1.72 15.63
N LYS A 106 0.23 2.84 16.35
CA LYS A 106 -0.89 3.76 16.55
C LYS A 106 -1.09 4.62 15.30
N ALA A 107 -2.32 4.70 14.83
CA ALA A 107 -2.71 5.65 13.80
C ALA A 107 -2.34 7.08 14.22
N LYS A 108 -1.73 7.83 13.29
CA LYS A 108 -1.46 9.26 13.50
C LYS A 108 -2.68 10.06 13.10
N GLU A 109 -3.03 11.02 13.94
CA GLU A 109 -4.08 11.99 13.62
C GLU A 109 -3.67 12.84 12.41
N PRO A 110 -4.55 12.98 11.40
CA PRO A 110 -4.25 13.81 10.26
C PRO A 110 -4.21 15.30 10.64
N ASN A 111 -3.21 16.02 10.15
CA ASN A 111 -3.11 17.46 10.28
C ASN A 111 -4.05 18.20 9.29
N PRO A 112 -4.15 19.54 9.32
CA PRO A 112 -5.04 20.28 8.42
C PRO A 112 -4.76 20.09 6.92
N ILE A 113 -3.47 19.98 6.52
CA ILE A 113 -3.06 19.72 5.13
C ILE A 113 -3.57 18.34 4.70
N GLU A 114 -3.36 17.34 5.53
CA GLU A 114 -3.76 15.96 5.26
C GLU A 114 -5.29 15.80 5.25
N ASN A 115 -6.00 16.51 6.12
CA ASN A 115 -7.47 16.59 6.11
C ASN A 115 -8.01 17.21 4.82
N LYS A 116 -7.34 18.25 4.30
CA LYS A 116 -7.73 18.89 3.04
C LYS A 116 -7.55 17.93 1.87
N ILE A 117 -6.41 17.24 1.81
CA ILE A 117 -6.14 16.18 0.83
C ILE A 117 -7.19 15.06 0.94
N GLY A 118 -7.47 14.59 2.16
CA GLY A 118 -8.46 13.55 2.42
C GLY A 118 -9.86 13.92 1.95
N SER A 119 -10.24 15.21 2.04
CA SER A 119 -11.52 15.70 1.54
C SER A 119 -11.61 15.61 0.01
N PHE A 120 -10.57 16.04 -0.71
CA PHE A 120 -10.51 15.89 -2.17
C PHE A 120 -10.52 14.42 -2.62
N ILE A 121 -9.87 13.53 -1.86
CA ILE A 121 -9.92 12.10 -2.14
C ILE A 121 -11.35 11.57 -1.99
N ALA A 122 -12.02 11.88 -0.89
CA ALA A 122 -13.36 11.39 -0.60
C ALA A 122 -14.40 11.85 -1.65
N GLU A 123 -14.27 13.07 -2.18
CA GLU A 123 -15.13 13.59 -3.25
C GLU A 123 -15.03 12.80 -4.58
N LEU A 124 -13.95 12.05 -4.80
CA LEU A 124 -13.77 11.21 -6.00
C LEU A 124 -14.36 9.80 -5.83
N ILE A 125 -14.77 9.43 -4.62
CA ILE A 125 -15.21 8.08 -4.28
C ILE A 125 -16.74 8.05 -4.29
N GLU A 126 -17.27 6.99 -4.87
CA GLU A 126 -18.71 6.78 -5.01
C GLU A 126 -19.16 5.55 -4.22
N ASP A 127 -20.45 5.45 -3.95
CA ASP A 127 -21.06 4.23 -3.40
C ASP A 127 -20.69 3.00 -4.23
N GLY A 128 -20.45 1.89 -3.53
CA GLY A 128 -20.03 0.62 -4.11
C GLY A 128 -18.56 0.55 -4.53
N SER A 129 -17.74 1.57 -4.25
CA SER A 129 -16.30 1.56 -4.57
C SER A 129 -15.54 0.50 -3.78
N THR A 130 -14.56 -0.15 -4.41
CA THR A 130 -13.61 -1.03 -3.72
C THR A 130 -12.32 -0.29 -3.48
N ILE A 131 -11.82 -0.27 -2.25
CA ILE A 131 -10.74 0.64 -1.86
C ILE A 131 -9.48 -0.13 -1.48
N GLN A 132 -8.35 0.33 -2.02
CA GLN A 132 -7.01 0.07 -1.53
C GLN A 132 -6.40 1.35 -0.96
N MET A 133 -5.69 1.22 0.15
CA MET A 133 -4.89 2.29 0.72
C MET A 133 -3.71 1.77 1.52
N GLY A 134 -2.67 2.60 1.64
CA GLY A 134 -1.51 2.32 2.48
C GLY A 134 -1.62 2.84 3.91
N ILE A 135 -0.51 2.79 4.65
CA ILE A 135 -0.38 3.47 5.95
C ILE A 135 -0.28 4.97 5.73
N GLY A 136 -0.86 5.73 6.66
CA GLY A 136 -0.53 7.13 6.85
C GLY A 136 -1.72 7.96 7.26
N SER A 137 -1.42 9.19 7.64
CA SER A 137 -2.40 10.22 7.97
C SER A 137 -3.30 10.59 6.80
N ILE A 138 -2.81 10.58 5.55
CA ILE A 138 -3.64 10.93 4.36
C ILE A 138 -4.71 9.86 4.08
N PRO A 139 -4.39 8.55 3.99
CA PRO A 139 -5.42 7.51 3.94
C PRO A 139 -6.45 7.60 5.06
N ASN A 140 -6.00 7.80 6.31
CA ASN A 140 -6.88 7.93 7.46
C ASN A 140 -7.78 9.18 7.35
N ALA A 141 -7.24 10.30 6.87
CA ALA A 141 -8.01 11.50 6.60
C ALA A 141 -9.11 11.23 5.58
N ALA A 142 -8.79 10.57 4.47
CA ALA A 142 -9.77 10.22 3.45
C ALA A 142 -10.89 9.35 4.04
N LEU A 143 -10.54 8.26 4.74
CA LEU A 143 -11.49 7.37 5.40
C LEU A 143 -12.43 8.11 6.36
N SER A 144 -11.89 9.05 7.15
CA SER A 144 -12.70 9.85 8.09
C SER A 144 -13.78 10.68 7.43
N LYS A 145 -13.67 10.95 6.11
CA LYS A 145 -14.64 11.71 5.32
C LYS A 145 -15.62 10.83 4.55
N MET A 146 -15.43 9.50 4.56
CA MET A 146 -16.23 8.55 3.77
C MET A 146 -17.50 8.05 4.49
N GLY A 147 -17.81 8.52 5.69
CA GLY A 147 -18.96 8.02 6.48
C GLY A 147 -20.33 8.23 5.85
N HIS A 148 -20.44 9.05 4.81
CA HIS A 148 -21.68 9.31 4.06
C HIS A 148 -21.88 8.32 2.89
N LEU A 149 -20.84 7.57 2.52
CA LEU A 149 -20.88 6.59 1.44
C LEU A 149 -21.51 5.27 1.91
N LYS A 150 -21.85 4.41 0.94
CA LYS A 150 -22.48 3.11 1.19
C LYS A 150 -21.82 2.00 0.38
N ASP A 151 -21.91 0.80 0.92
CA ASP A 151 -21.53 -0.46 0.27
C ASP A 151 -20.08 -0.52 -0.23
N LEU A 152 -19.17 0.14 0.48
CA LEU A 152 -17.76 0.14 0.16
C LEU A 152 -17.16 -1.26 0.36
N GLY A 153 -16.18 -1.58 -0.48
CA GLY A 153 -15.38 -2.80 -0.40
C GLY A 153 -13.93 -2.54 -0.05
N ILE A 154 -13.25 -3.56 0.46
CA ILE A 154 -11.80 -3.53 0.73
C ILE A 154 -11.11 -4.66 -0.04
N HIS A 155 -10.15 -4.27 -0.88
CA HIS A 155 -9.17 -5.14 -1.51
C HIS A 155 -7.86 -4.37 -1.54
N THR A 156 -7.01 -4.59 -0.55
CA THR A 156 -5.84 -3.75 -0.28
C THR A 156 -4.57 -4.57 -0.19
N GLU A 157 -3.41 -3.93 -0.24
CA GLU A 157 -2.15 -4.57 0.17
C GLU A 157 -2.13 -4.72 1.70
N LEU A 158 -2.45 -3.64 2.40
CA LEU A 158 -2.32 -3.52 3.84
C LEU A 158 -3.63 -3.06 4.49
N LEU A 159 -4.07 -3.79 5.51
CA LEU A 159 -5.21 -3.40 6.36
C LEU A 159 -4.73 -2.63 7.60
N THR A 160 -5.38 -1.52 7.92
CA THR A 160 -5.04 -0.65 9.06
C THR A 160 -6.30 -0.30 9.87
N ASP A 161 -6.15 0.30 11.06
CA ASP A 161 -7.27 0.68 11.93
C ASP A 161 -8.30 1.60 11.27
N GLY A 162 -7.89 2.39 10.27
CA GLY A 162 -8.74 3.42 9.67
C GLY A 162 -10.04 2.87 9.09
N VAL A 163 -10.05 1.61 8.66
CA VAL A 163 -11.27 0.99 8.08
C VAL A 163 -12.26 0.52 9.14
N LEU A 164 -11.83 0.29 10.39
CA LEU A 164 -12.66 -0.37 11.41
C LEU A 164 -13.95 0.38 11.70
N ASN A 165 -13.86 1.69 11.91
CA ASN A 165 -15.03 2.53 12.19
C ASN A 165 -16.05 2.51 11.03
N LEU A 166 -15.57 2.40 9.78
CA LEU A 166 -16.45 2.32 8.61
C LEU A 166 -17.03 0.91 8.42
N ILE A 167 -16.31 -0.14 8.83
CA ILE A 167 -16.85 -1.51 8.86
C ILE A 167 -17.96 -1.61 9.91
N GLU A 168 -17.69 -1.15 11.13
CA GLU A 168 -18.64 -1.22 12.26
C GLU A 168 -19.92 -0.39 12.00
N SER A 169 -19.80 0.74 11.30
CA SER A 169 -20.95 1.56 10.88
C SER A 169 -21.69 1.03 9.64
N GLY A 170 -21.20 -0.06 9.03
CA GLY A 170 -21.81 -0.70 7.87
C GLY A 170 -21.53 -0.01 6.53
N VAL A 171 -20.77 1.09 6.53
CA VAL A 171 -20.32 1.80 5.32
C VAL A 171 -19.44 0.88 4.46
N ILE A 172 -18.52 0.15 5.10
CA ILE A 172 -17.74 -0.93 4.46
C ILE A 172 -18.40 -2.26 4.79
N ASN A 173 -18.96 -2.91 3.78
CA ASN A 173 -19.55 -4.25 3.92
C ASN A 173 -19.11 -5.22 2.82
N CYS A 174 -18.31 -4.76 1.85
CA CYS A 174 -17.75 -5.57 0.77
C CYS A 174 -18.81 -6.28 -0.11
N SER A 175 -20.07 -5.86 -0.05
CA SER A 175 -21.20 -6.51 -0.74
C SER A 175 -21.20 -6.27 -2.25
N GLN A 176 -20.56 -5.20 -2.74
CA GLN A 176 -20.49 -4.87 -4.17
C GLN A 176 -19.19 -5.33 -4.86
N LYS A 177 -18.28 -5.99 -4.11
CA LYS A 177 -17.06 -6.54 -4.69
C LYS A 177 -17.37 -7.68 -5.66
N ALA A 178 -16.57 -7.76 -6.72
CA ALA A 178 -16.66 -8.85 -7.70
C ALA A 178 -15.83 -10.08 -7.28
N VAL A 179 -14.73 -9.86 -6.55
CA VAL A 179 -13.82 -10.90 -6.06
C VAL A 179 -13.86 -10.92 -4.53
N ASN A 180 -13.90 -12.10 -3.93
CA ASN A 180 -14.06 -12.28 -2.46
C ASN A 180 -15.21 -11.40 -1.91
N LYS A 181 -16.39 -11.53 -2.53
CA LYS A 181 -17.59 -10.79 -2.15
C LYS A 181 -17.91 -10.99 -0.67
N GLY A 182 -18.24 -9.89 0.03
CA GLY A 182 -18.55 -9.91 1.46
C GLY A 182 -17.33 -10.03 2.38
N LYS A 183 -16.11 -9.91 1.86
CA LYS A 183 -14.88 -9.97 2.66
C LYS A 183 -13.92 -8.82 2.38
N ALA A 184 -13.32 -8.29 3.44
CA ALA A 184 -12.17 -7.41 3.36
C ALA A 184 -10.91 -8.24 3.11
N VAL A 185 -10.23 -7.97 1.99
CA VAL A 185 -9.05 -8.72 1.56
C VAL A 185 -7.81 -7.86 1.70
N ALA A 186 -6.76 -8.39 2.32
CA ALA A 186 -5.43 -7.79 2.39
C ALA A 186 -4.34 -8.86 2.24
N THR A 187 -3.06 -8.47 2.19
CA THR A 187 -1.94 -9.43 2.26
C THR A 187 -1.17 -9.36 3.60
N PHE A 188 -1.28 -8.25 4.31
CA PHE A 188 -0.88 -8.15 5.71
C PHE A 188 -1.66 -7.04 6.44
N MET A 189 -1.48 -6.97 7.76
CA MET A 189 -2.13 -6.00 8.64
C MET A 189 -1.10 -5.32 9.52
N LEU A 190 -1.28 -4.01 9.74
CA LEU A 190 -0.48 -3.24 10.69
C LEU A 190 -1.35 -2.19 11.34
N GLY A 191 -1.43 -2.23 12.66
CA GLY A 191 -2.30 -1.34 13.39
C GLY A 191 -2.23 -1.51 14.90
N SER A 192 -3.27 -1.05 15.59
CA SER A 192 -3.40 -1.24 17.02
C SER A 192 -3.85 -2.66 17.37
N GLN A 193 -3.82 -2.98 18.67
CA GLN A 193 -4.37 -4.24 19.18
C GLN A 193 -5.85 -4.43 18.78
N ARG A 194 -6.62 -3.34 18.67
CA ARG A 194 -8.03 -3.40 18.24
C ARG A 194 -8.19 -4.01 16.84
N LEU A 195 -7.26 -3.72 15.92
CA LEU A 195 -7.27 -4.32 14.58
C LEU A 195 -7.02 -5.82 14.64
N TYR A 196 -6.05 -6.25 15.45
CA TYR A 196 -5.70 -7.65 15.59
C TYR A 196 -6.81 -8.44 16.28
N ASP A 197 -7.42 -7.88 17.32
CA ASP A 197 -8.57 -8.47 18.02
C ASP A 197 -9.78 -8.56 17.07
N PHE A 198 -10.03 -7.53 16.25
CA PHE A 198 -11.12 -7.54 15.26
C PHE A 198 -10.94 -8.62 14.19
N ALA A 199 -9.70 -8.89 13.79
CA ALA A 199 -9.39 -9.88 12.76
C ALA A 199 -9.36 -11.33 13.29
N HIS A 200 -9.18 -11.51 14.60
CA HIS A 200 -9.12 -12.82 15.25
C HIS A 200 -10.43 -13.60 15.05
N ASP A 201 -10.36 -14.75 14.38
CA ASP A 201 -11.47 -15.65 14.05
C ASP A 201 -12.68 -14.95 13.39
N ASN A 202 -12.41 -13.89 12.62
CA ASN A 202 -13.43 -13.14 11.91
C ASN A 202 -13.48 -13.48 10.42
N PRO A 203 -14.51 -14.19 9.91
CA PRO A 203 -14.58 -14.61 8.51
C PRO A 203 -14.76 -13.45 7.50
N PHE A 204 -15.03 -12.24 8.00
CA PHE A 204 -15.05 -11.02 7.18
C PHE A 204 -13.64 -10.62 6.72
N ILE A 205 -12.59 -10.98 7.47
CA ILE A 205 -11.20 -10.69 7.12
C ILE A 205 -10.56 -11.91 6.44
N GLU A 206 -9.93 -11.71 5.29
CA GLU A 206 -9.18 -12.75 4.58
C GLU A 206 -7.83 -12.21 4.12
N LEU A 207 -6.74 -12.80 4.60
CA LEU A 207 -5.39 -12.49 4.12
C LEU A 207 -4.94 -13.44 3.03
N ARG A 208 -4.47 -12.90 1.91
CA ARG A 208 -4.05 -13.66 0.72
C ARG A 208 -2.62 -13.33 0.36
N GLU A 209 -1.94 -14.23 -0.33
CA GLU A 209 -0.59 -13.97 -0.82
C GLU A 209 -0.58 -12.75 -1.78
N ALA A 210 0.52 -12.00 -1.81
CA ALA A 210 0.67 -10.82 -2.66
C ALA A 210 0.51 -11.16 -4.15
N SER A 211 0.86 -12.37 -4.56
CA SER A 211 0.60 -12.90 -5.92
C SER A 211 -0.89 -12.91 -6.30
N PHE A 212 -1.79 -12.80 -5.33
CA PHE A 212 -3.24 -12.67 -5.52
C PHE A 212 -3.74 -11.26 -5.25
N THR A 213 -3.39 -10.67 -4.10
CA THR A 213 -3.92 -9.35 -3.73
C THR A 213 -3.43 -8.25 -4.66
N ASN A 214 -2.18 -8.35 -5.07
CA ASN A 214 -1.50 -7.36 -5.89
C ASN A 214 -1.50 -7.75 -7.38
N ASP A 215 -2.15 -8.84 -7.78
CA ASP A 215 -2.29 -9.17 -9.18
C ASP A 215 -3.27 -8.20 -9.86
N THR A 216 -2.78 -7.45 -10.85
CA THR A 216 -3.59 -6.53 -11.66
C THR A 216 -4.80 -7.20 -12.30
N ALA A 217 -4.72 -8.50 -12.65
CA ALA A 217 -5.83 -9.27 -13.21
C ALA A 217 -6.93 -9.55 -12.18
N VAL A 218 -6.57 -9.64 -10.89
CA VAL A 218 -7.52 -9.75 -9.78
C VAL A 218 -8.09 -8.38 -9.43
N ILE A 219 -7.21 -7.37 -9.25
CA ILE A 219 -7.60 -6.01 -8.85
C ILE A 219 -8.62 -5.43 -9.82
N ARG A 220 -8.38 -5.53 -11.14
CA ARG A 220 -9.23 -4.92 -12.18
C ARG A 220 -10.65 -5.49 -12.23
N ARG A 221 -10.90 -6.65 -11.64
CA ARG A 221 -12.23 -7.29 -11.61
C ARG A 221 -13.17 -6.61 -10.62
N ASN A 222 -12.64 -6.01 -9.57
CA ASN A 222 -13.45 -5.20 -8.66
C ASN A 222 -13.85 -3.91 -9.38
N ARG A 223 -15.15 -3.62 -9.45
CA ARG A 223 -15.66 -2.38 -10.04
C ARG A 223 -15.33 -1.19 -9.14
N LYS A 224 -15.21 0.00 -9.75
CA LYS A 224 -14.89 1.25 -9.07
C LYS A 224 -13.72 1.07 -8.11
N MET A 225 -12.67 0.41 -8.58
CA MET A 225 -11.47 0.16 -7.77
C MET A 225 -10.73 1.48 -7.57
N ILE A 226 -10.62 1.92 -6.33
CA ILE A 226 -9.93 3.15 -5.92
C ILE A 226 -8.62 2.76 -5.27
N SER A 227 -7.51 3.22 -5.83
CA SER A 227 -6.19 3.06 -5.25
C SER A 227 -5.68 4.39 -4.75
N ILE A 228 -5.31 4.48 -3.48
CA ILE A 228 -4.79 5.70 -2.84
C ILE A 228 -3.36 5.42 -2.35
N ASN A 229 -2.39 6.05 -3.00
CA ASN A 229 -0.98 5.93 -2.66
C ASN A 229 -0.34 7.29 -2.41
N SER A 230 0.83 7.30 -1.76
CA SER A 230 1.66 8.49 -1.63
C SER A 230 2.93 8.40 -2.46
N ALA A 231 3.60 9.53 -2.64
CA ALA A 231 4.84 9.65 -3.39
C ALA A 231 5.78 10.61 -2.68
N ILE A 232 7.08 10.46 -2.82
CA ILE A 232 8.08 11.38 -2.29
C ILE A 232 8.04 12.69 -3.08
N GLU A 233 8.06 12.60 -4.41
CA GLU A 233 7.98 13.72 -5.33
C GLU A 233 7.34 13.30 -6.66
N VAL A 234 6.73 14.27 -7.34
CA VAL A 234 6.12 14.12 -8.67
C VAL A 234 6.66 15.21 -9.57
N ASP A 235 7.25 14.86 -10.71
CA ASP A 235 7.69 15.88 -11.65
C ASP A 235 6.51 16.46 -12.44
N VAL A 236 6.67 17.66 -13.02
CA VAL A 236 5.61 18.34 -13.79
C VAL A 236 5.15 17.59 -15.04
N THR A 237 5.84 16.52 -15.43
CA THR A 237 5.42 15.64 -16.54
C THR A 237 4.56 14.44 -16.07
N GLY A 238 4.50 14.21 -14.76
CA GLY A 238 3.76 13.14 -14.11
C GLY A 238 4.58 11.88 -13.82
N GLN A 239 5.91 11.94 -13.78
CA GLN A 239 6.69 10.85 -13.19
C GLN A 239 6.60 10.92 -11.68
N VAL A 240 6.42 9.77 -11.04
CA VAL A 240 6.21 9.67 -9.60
C VAL A 240 7.36 8.86 -9.00
N CYS A 241 8.11 9.51 -8.11
CA CYS A 241 9.09 8.86 -7.26
C CYS A 241 8.47 8.59 -5.90
N ALA A 242 8.50 7.34 -5.42
CA ALA A 242 7.91 6.96 -4.15
C ALA A 242 8.84 6.16 -3.23
N ASP A 243 9.97 5.66 -3.75
CA ASP A 243 10.88 4.77 -3.02
C ASP A 243 12.21 5.39 -2.62
N SER A 244 12.63 6.50 -3.23
CA SER A 244 13.94 7.12 -2.97
C SER A 244 13.91 8.66 -2.91
N ILE A 245 14.98 9.23 -2.36
CA ILE A 245 15.26 10.66 -2.40
C ILE A 245 16.57 10.82 -3.17
N GLY A 246 16.47 11.08 -4.48
CA GLY A 246 17.61 10.90 -5.38
C GLY A 246 18.14 9.46 -5.30
N THR A 247 19.44 9.30 -5.14
CA THR A 247 20.09 7.99 -5.00
C THR A 247 19.85 7.29 -3.65
N ARG A 248 19.28 7.98 -2.65
CA ARG A 248 19.08 7.43 -1.31
C ARG A 248 17.75 6.70 -1.22
N LEU A 249 17.79 5.37 -1.12
CA LEU A 249 16.59 4.56 -0.89
C LEU A 249 15.94 4.88 0.46
N TYR A 250 14.64 5.15 0.41
CA TYR A 250 13.80 5.51 1.54
C TYR A 250 12.79 4.40 1.85
N SER A 251 12.14 3.84 0.84
CA SER A 251 11.21 2.72 1.01
C SER A 251 11.50 1.64 -0.03
N GLY A 252 10.51 1.20 -0.79
CA GLY A 252 10.66 0.23 -1.86
C GLY A 252 9.49 0.35 -2.83
N VAL A 253 9.58 -0.35 -3.96
CA VAL A 253 8.53 -0.31 -5.00
C VAL A 253 7.16 -0.72 -4.42
N GLY A 254 7.13 -1.80 -3.64
CA GLY A 254 5.90 -2.33 -3.04
C GLY A 254 4.87 -2.72 -4.12
N GLY A 255 3.59 -2.62 -3.78
CA GLY A 255 2.48 -2.81 -4.73
C GLY A 255 1.87 -1.53 -5.27
N GLN A 256 2.52 -0.36 -5.13
CA GLN A 256 1.94 0.89 -5.60
C GLN A 256 1.56 0.80 -7.09
N MET A 257 2.49 0.34 -7.93
CA MET A 257 2.27 0.23 -9.37
C MET A 257 1.20 -0.82 -9.69
N ASP A 258 1.21 -1.96 -8.97
CA ASP A 258 0.19 -3.01 -9.10
C ASP A 258 -1.22 -2.44 -8.94
N PHE A 259 -1.45 -1.68 -7.87
CA PHE A 259 -2.74 -1.07 -7.61
C PHE A 259 -3.06 0.12 -8.50
N VAL A 260 -2.08 0.94 -8.88
CA VAL A 260 -2.27 2.02 -9.87
C VAL A 260 -2.75 1.43 -11.19
N ARG A 261 -2.09 0.37 -11.67
CA ARG A 261 -2.45 -0.27 -12.93
C ARG A 261 -3.78 -1.01 -12.82
N GLY A 262 -3.98 -1.80 -11.76
CA GLY A 262 -5.21 -2.54 -11.54
C GLY A 262 -6.44 -1.63 -11.42
N ALA A 263 -6.34 -0.53 -10.68
CA ALA A 263 -7.41 0.47 -10.56
C ALA A 263 -7.69 1.17 -11.88
N SER A 264 -6.65 1.54 -12.64
CA SER A 264 -6.82 2.16 -13.96
C SER A 264 -7.48 1.25 -15.01
N LEU A 265 -7.41 -0.08 -14.81
CA LEU A 265 -8.05 -1.08 -15.67
C LEU A 265 -9.45 -1.50 -15.20
N SER A 266 -9.85 -1.06 -14.00
CA SER A 266 -11.17 -1.32 -13.42
C SER A 266 -12.22 -0.40 -14.03
N GLU A 267 -13.42 -0.92 -14.27
CA GLU A 267 -14.57 -0.14 -14.70
C GLU A 267 -14.94 0.90 -13.63
N GLY A 268 -14.81 2.19 -13.97
CA GLY A 268 -15.00 3.30 -13.02
C GLY A 268 -13.89 3.46 -11.98
N GLY A 269 -12.78 2.74 -12.13
CA GLY A 269 -11.66 2.79 -11.20
C GLY A 269 -10.84 4.08 -11.28
N LYS A 270 -10.21 4.43 -10.16
CA LYS A 270 -9.43 5.67 -10.00
C LYS A 270 -8.12 5.38 -9.25
N ALA A 271 -6.98 5.69 -9.85
CA ALA A 271 -5.65 5.60 -9.26
C ALA A 271 -5.16 6.99 -8.81
N ILE A 272 -5.00 7.16 -7.51
CA ILE A 272 -4.71 8.44 -6.86
C ILE A 272 -3.32 8.41 -6.23
N ILE A 273 -2.50 9.39 -6.59
CA ILE A 273 -1.25 9.74 -5.90
C ILE A 273 -1.49 11.00 -5.07
N ALA A 274 -1.41 10.88 -3.75
CA ALA A 274 -1.68 11.96 -2.82
C ALA A 274 -0.45 12.33 -1.98
N LEU A 275 -0.12 13.61 -1.94
CA LEU A 275 1.03 14.13 -1.21
C LEU A 275 0.83 15.61 -0.84
N PRO A 276 1.31 16.06 0.33
CA PRO A 276 1.53 17.47 0.59
C PRO A 276 2.35 18.10 -0.54
N SER A 277 2.02 19.33 -0.92
CA SER A 277 2.70 20.04 -2.00
C SER A 277 4.17 20.37 -1.67
N GLN A 278 4.53 20.37 -0.38
CA GLN A 278 5.89 20.60 0.11
C GLN A 278 6.23 19.79 1.37
N THR A 279 7.52 19.70 1.71
CA THR A 279 8.01 19.14 2.98
C THR A 279 7.80 20.14 4.14
N LYS A 280 8.07 19.70 5.37
CA LYS A 280 8.07 20.59 6.54
C LYS A 280 9.09 21.74 6.44
N ASP A 281 10.15 21.53 5.67
CA ASP A 281 11.22 22.50 5.43
C ASP A 281 10.92 23.41 4.21
N GLY A 282 9.69 23.35 3.67
CA GLY A 282 9.26 24.19 2.54
C GLY A 282 9.77 23.72 1.17
N ILE A 283 10.33 22.51 1.07
CA ILE A 283 10.84 21.97 -0.21
C ILE A 283 9.66 21.45 -1.04
N SER A 284 9.48 21.95 -2.26
CA SER A 284 8.41 21.49 -3.16
C SER A 284 8.50 19.98 -3.43
N ARG A 285 7.34 19.32 -3.44
CA ARG A 285 7.18 17.90 -3.83
C ARG A 285 6.54 17.74 -5.20
N ILE A 286 6.03 18.83 -5.78
CA ILE A 286 5.86 18.95 -7.23
C ILE A 286 7.13 19.59 -7.77
N THR A 287 7.89 18.88 -8.60
CA THR A 287 9.23 19.30 -9.01
C THR A 287 9.30 19.48 -10.53
N PRO A 288 10.20 20.33 -11.06
CA PRO A 288 10.36 20.43 -12.51
C PRO A 288 10.96 19.13 -13.08
N PHE A 289 11.87 18.51 -12.33
CA PHE A 289 12.52 17.24 -12.62
C PHE A 289 12.63 16.44 -11.33
N LEU A 290 12.57 15.12 -11.43
CA LEU A 290 12.93 14.26 -10.32
C LEU A 290 14.41 14.46 -9.97
N LYS A 291 14.75 14.25 -8.70
CA LYS A 291 16.14 14.31 -8.24
C LYS A 291 17.00 13.32 -9.01
N GLU A 292 18.25 13.68 -9.22
CA GLU A 292 19.20 12.79 -9.90
C GLU A 292 19.29 11.45 -9.17
N GLY A 293 19.14 10.36 -9.92
CA GLY A 293 19.11 8.99 -9.39
C GLY A 293 17.81 8.57 -8.69
N ALA A 294 16.76 9.40 -8.71
CA ALA A 294 15.46 9.04 -8.13
C ALA A 294 14.81 7.83 -8.83
N GLY A 295 14.25 6.91 -8.03
CA GLY A 295 13.54 5.73 -8.51
C GLY A 295 12.14 6.09 -8.99
N VAL A 296 11.89 5.95 -10.31
CA VAL A 296 10.54 6.11 -10.86
C VAL A 296 9.73 4.86 -10.54
N VAL A 297 8.80 4.97 -9.59
CA VAL A 297 7.90 3.87 -9.20
C VAL A 297 6.65 3.85 -10.08
N THR A 298 6.04 5.02 -10.30
CA THR A 298 4.90 5.17 -11.22
C THR A 298 5.29 6.07 -12.39
N THR A 299 5.26 5.52 -13.60
CA THR A 299 5.64 6.24 -14.83
C THR A 299 4.58 7.25 -15.26
N ARG A 300 4.95 8.17 -16.18
CA ARG A 300 4.01 9.12 -16.82
C ARG A 300 2.77 8.47 -17.43
N SER A 301 2.92 7.28 -18.01
CA SER A 301 1.83 6.57 -18.69
C SER A 301 0.83 5.92 -17.72
N HIS A 302 1.21 5.80 -16.44
CA HIS A 302 0.41 5.13 -15.41
C HIS A 302 -0.31 6.10 -14.48
N VAL A 303 0.23 7.30 -14.26
CA VAL A 303 -0.40 8.28 -13.36
C VAL A 303 -1.76 8.75 -13.90
N GLN A 304 -2.78 8.74 -13.04
CA GLN A 304 -4.14 9.18 -13.37
C GLN A 304 -4.53 10.44 -12.58
N TYR A 305 -4.51 10.38 -11.25
CA TYR A 305 -4.80 11.54 -10.39
C TYR A 305 -3.59 11.86 -9.50
N VAL A 306 -3.27 13.15 -9.37
CA VAL A 306 -2.34 13.68 -8.36
C VAL A 306 -3.09 14.68 -7.50
N ILE A 307 -3.00 14.56 -6.19
CA ILE A 307 -3.74 15.40 -5.23
C ILE A 307 -2.78 15.99 -4.20
N THR A 308 -2.90 17.30 -4.00
CA THR A 308 -2.28 18.03 -2.90
C THR A 308 -3.37 18.77 -2.11
N GLU A 309 -2.98 19.49 -1.07
CA GLU A 309 -3.87 20.38 -0.31
C GLU A 309 -4.42 21.55 -1.14
N TYR A 310 -3.87 21.81 -2.34
CA TYR A 310 -4.31 22.88 -3.24
C TYR A 310 -5.29 22.41 -4.32
N GLY A 311 -5.44 21.10 -4.54
CA GLY A 311 -6.45 20.58 -5.47
C GLY A 311 -6.11 19.24 -6.09
N VAL A 312 -6.85 18.94 -7.17
CA VAL A 312 -6.80 17.66 -7.90
C VAL A 312 -6.34 17.89 -9.34
N ALA A 313 -5.26 17.24 -9.74
CA ALA A 313 -4.80 17.18 -11.12
C ALA A 313 -5.08 15.80 -11.74
N HIS A 314 -6.06 15.73 -12.63
CA HIS A 314 -6.31 14.55 -13.46
C HIS A 314 -5.42 14.57 -14.71
N LEU A 315 -4.60 13.55 -14.96
CA LEU A 315 -3.53 13.54 -15.97
C LEU A 315 -3.76 12.55 -17.13
N PHE A 316 -4.76 11.67 -17.02
CA PHE A 316 -5.07 10.70 -18.08
C PHE A 316 -5.56 11.42 -19.34
N GLY A 317 -5.00 11.04 -20.50
CA GLY A 317 -5.29 11.68 -21.79
C GLY A 317 -4.68 13.07 -22.00
N LYS A 318 -3.97 13.64 -21.02
CA LYS A 318 -3.36 14.97 -21.16
C LYS A 318 -1.99 14.93 -21.83
N THR A 319 -1.73 15.90 -22.71
CA THR A 319 -0.40 16.19 -23.26
C THR A 319 0.55 16.69 -22.17
N LEU A 320 1.86 16.71 -22.42
CA LEU A 320 2.84 17.24 -21.46
C LEU A 320 2.50 18.67 -21.03
N HIS A 321 2.17 19.56 -21.98
CA HIS A 321 1.78 20.94 -21.68
C HIS A 321 0.56 21.04 -20.76
N GLN A 322 -0.45 20.20 -21.01
CA GLN A 322 -1.66 20.16 -20.17
C GLN A 322 -1.39 19.58 -18.78
N ARG A 323 -0.50 18.58 -18.66
CA ARG A 323 -0.09 18.00 -17.38
C ARG A 323 0.66 18.99 -16.52
N ILE A 324 1.58 19.75 -17.14
CA ILE A 324 2.39 20.74 -16.45
C ILE A 324 1.51 21.83 -15.85
N LYS A 325 0.60 22.41 -16.64
CA LYS A 325 -0.38 23.37 -16.13
C LYS A 325 -1.20 22.81 -14.97
N ALA A 326 -1.67 21.56 -15.09
CA ALA A 326 -2.46 20.92 -14.05
C ALA A 326 -1.64 20.68 -12.76
N LEU A 327 -0.41 20.20 -12.86
CA LEU A 327 0.45 19.93 -11.71
C LEU A 327 0.94 21.21 -11.03
N ILE A 328 1.29 22.24 -11.79
CA ILE A 328 1.65 23.56 -11.25
C ILE A 328 0.46 24.16 -10.49
N SER A 329 -0.77 24.04 -11.01
CA SER A 329 -1.95 24.59 -10.34
C SER A 329 -2.25 23.99 -8.96
N ILE A 330 -1.71 22.80 -8.68
CA ILE A 330 -1.82 22.13 -7.37
C ILE A 330 -0.50 22.13 -6.58
N ALA A 331 0.55 22.81 -7.08
CA ALA A 331 1.77 23.03 -6.31
C ALA A 331 1.55 24.18 -5.29
N HIS A 332 2.40 24.22 -4.26
CA HIS A 332 2.38 25.34 -3.31
C HIS A 332 2.57 26.67 -4.07
N PRO A 333 1.80 27.74 -3.78
CA PRO A 333 1.88 29.01 -4.49
C PRO A 333 3.30 29.56 -4.61
N ASN A 334 4.11 29.46 -3.55
CA ASN A 334 5.51 29.90 -3.55
C ASN A 334 6.41 29.20 -4.58
N HIS A 335 6.03 28.02 -5.08
CA HIS A 335 6.84 27.23 -6.02
C HIS A 335 6.34 27.31 -7.46
N GLN A 336 5.14 27.85 -7.70
CA GLN A 336 4.50 27.81 -9.03
C GLN A 336 5.29 28.57 -10.10
N GLU A 337 5.75 29.79 -9.81
CA GLU A 337 6.56 30.60 -10.73
C GLU A 337 7.87 29.88 -11.11
N HIS A 338 8.55 29.31 -10.10
CA HIS A 338 9.80 28.58 -10.34
C HIS A 338 9.58 27.33 -11.20
N LEU A 339 8.50 26.58 -10.97
CA LEU A 339 8.14 25.42 -11.78
C LEU A 339 7.84 25.79 -13.22
N GLU A 340 7.10 26.88 -13.43
CA GLU A 340 6.76 27.38 -14.75
C GLU A 340 8.03 27.82 -15.51
N ARG A 341 8.87 28.65 -14.88
CA ARG A 341 10.12 29.13 -15.47
C ARG A 341 11.08 27.99 -15.83
N SER A 342 11.32 27.08 -14.89
CA SER A 342 12.25 25.95 -15.07
C SER A 342 11.85 25.03 -16.22
N TYR A 343 10.55 24.91 -16.49
CA TYR A 343 10.06 24.14 -17.63
C TYR A 343 10.28 24.87 -18.96
N TYR A 344 9.92 26.15 -19.05
CA TYR A 344 10.07 26.93 -20.28
C TYR A 344 11.54 27.12 -20.69
N GLU A 345 12.43 27.35 -19.73
CA GLU A 345 13.86 27.55 -20.00
C GLU A 345 14.54 26.32 -20.61
N ARG A 346 14.01 25.11 -20.37
CA ARG A 346 14.61 23.83 -20.79
C ARG A 346 13.95 23.20 -22.02
N LEU A 347 12.87 23.80 -22.52
CA LEU A 347 12.30 23.49 -23.84
C LEU A 347 13.00 24.23 -24.99
N LYS A 348 13.85 25.21 -24.67
CA LYS A 348 14.76 25.88 -25.62
C LYS A 348 16.03 25.05 -25.81
#